data_AF-A0A356X7N1-F1
#
_entry.id   AF-A0A356X7N1-F1
#
_cell.length_a   1.000
_cell.length_b   1.000
_cell.length_c   1.000
_cell.angle_alpha   90.00
_cell.angle_beta   90.00
_cell.angle_gamma   90.00
#
_symmetry.space_group_name_H-M   'P 1'
#
loop_
_entity.id
_entity.type
_entity.pdbx_description
1 polymer ?
#
loop_
_entity_poly.entity_id
_entity_poly.type
_entity_poly.pdbx_seq_one_letter_code
_entity_poly.pdbx_strand_id
1 'polypeptide(L)'
;MGDLLPQFPLDLGVQISAPILVQDVLRNGVPEILVATEDRKIHVLDARGENVRGWPKNTNAAVRTQPVFEILEGTWSVWAYAENALHSWLRNGNSRPGYPQFMNARFTSSPLIYDDQIMGSAADGYLYS
;
A
#
# COMPACT_ATOMS: atom_id res chain seq x y z
N MET A 1 -3.27 6.68 -31.90
CA MET A 1 -3.72 7.64 -30.88
C MET A 1 -4.28 6.82 -29.75
N GLY A 2 -3.67 6.86 -28.57
CA GLY A 2 -4.21 6.15 -27.41
C GLY A 2 -5.29 7.00 -26.80
N ASP A 3 -6.54 6.55 -26.87
CA ASP A 3 -7.62 7.20 -26.16
C ASP A 3 -7.34 7.10 -24.66
N LEU A 4 -7.55 8.20 -23.94
CA LEU A 4 -7.47 8.20 -22.49
C LEU A 4 -8.48 7.18 -21.96
N LEU A 5 -8.05 6.37 -20.99
CA LEU A 5 -9.00 5.60 -20.19
C LEU A 5 -10.01 6.60 -19.58
N PRO A 6 -11.30 6.25 -19.53
CA PRO A 6 -12.29 7.11 -18.89
C PRO A 6 -11.79 7.57 -17.52
N GLN A 7 -11.88 8.89 -17.25
CA GLN A 7 -11.45 9.54 -16.00
C GLN A 7 -9.95 9.77 -15.78
N PHE A 8 -9.11 9.63 -16.81
CA PHE A 8 -7.75 10.15 -16.76
C PHE A 8 -7.66 11.56 -17.40
N PRO A 9 -6.96 12.53 -16.78
CA PRO A 9 -6.23 12.41 -15.50
C PRO A 9 -7.19 12.32 -14.29
N LEU A 10 -6.85 11.44 -13.35
CA LEU A 10 -7.58 11.28 -12.08
C LEU A 10 -7.08 12.31 -11.07
N ASP A 11 -7.99 13.12 -10.53
CA ASP A 11 -7.70 14.08 -9.47
C ASP A 11 -8.16 13.52 -8.11
N LEU A 12 -7.19 13.30 -7.21
CA LEU A 12 -7.46 12.85 -5.83
C LEU A 12 -7.61 14.02 -4.85
N GLY A 13 -7.39 15.27 -5.28
CA GLY A 13 -7.39 16.45 -4.41
C GLY A 13 -6.23 16.48 -3.40
N VAL A 14 -5.34 15.49 -3.44
CA VAL A 14 -4.17 15.35 -2.58
C VAL A 14 -3.00 14.79 -3.40
N GLN A 15 -1.79 15.22 -3.07
CA GLN A 15 -0.58 14.76 -3.74
C GLN A 15 -0.35 13.26 -3.48
N ILE A 16 -0.03 12.53 -4.56
CA ILE A 16 0.46 11.15 -4.49
C ILE A 16 1.88 11.17 -3.92
N SER A 17 2.11 10.41 -2.85
CA SER A 17 3.35 10.48 -2.05
C SER A 17 4.35 9.36 -2.34
N ALA A 18 3.93 8.31 -3.06
CA ALA A 18 4.78 7.18 -3.41
C ALA A 18 4.44 6.63 -4.81
N PRO A 19 5.31 5.79 -5.41
CA PRO A 19 4.95 5.05 -6.62
C PRO A 19 3.65 4.25 -6.43
N ILE A 20 2.80 4.22 -7.46
CA ILE A 20 1.55 3.44 -7.45
C ILE A 20 1.82 1.96 -7.71
N LEU A 21 0.85 1.11 -7.39
CA LEU A 21 0.83 -0.31 -7.78
C LEU A 21 -0.51 -0.62 -8.48
N VAL A 22 -0.48 -1.37 -9.58
CA VAL A 22 -1.67 -1.83 -10.29
C VAL A 22 -1.73 -3.35 -10.22
N GLN A 23 -2.74 -3.89 -9.54
CA GLN A 23 -2.88 -5.34 -9.31
C GLN A 23 -4.33 -5.71 -8.95
N ASP A 24 -4.74 -6.94 -9.23
CA ASP A 24 -6.06 -7.50 -8.84
C ASP A 24 -6.10 -7.78 -7.33
N VAL A 25 -6.35 -6.73 -6.54
CA VAL A 25 -6.33 -6.74 -5.08
C VAL A 25 -7.59 -7.39 -4.54
N LEU A 26 -8.73 -7.20 -5.20
CA LEU A 26 -9.98 -7.88 -4.84
C LEU A 26 -9.97 -9.36 -5.23
N ARG A 27 -9.08 -9.79 -6.14
CA ARG A 27 -9.01 -11.13 -6.75
C ARG A 27 -10.30 -11.51 -7.48
N ASN A 28 -10.83 -10.56 -8.23
CA ASN A 28 -12.05 -10.72 -9.03
C ASN A 28 -11.76 -10.75 -10.55
N GLY A 29 -10.48 -10.69 -10.95
CA GLY A 29 -10.04 -10.64 -12.35
C GLY A 29 -9.92 -9.23 -12.93
N VAL A 30 -10.20 -8.18 -12.14
CA VAL A 30 -10.09 -6.77 -12.55
C VAL A 30 -9.05 -6.08 -11.67
N PRO A 31 -8.00 -5.48 -12.24
CA PRO A 31 -7.00 -4.76 -11.46
C PRO A 31 -7.54 -3.49 -10.79
N GLU A 32 -7.09 -3.26 -9.56
CA GLU A 32 -7.22 -2.00 -8.83
C GLU A 32 -5.88 -1.25 -8.79
N ILE A 33 -5.93 0.03 -8.41
CA ILE A 33 -4.78 0.92 -8.27
C ILE A 33 -4.57 1.23 -6.78
N LEU A 34 -3.43 0.83 -6.24
CA LEU A 34 -2.97 1.20 -4.91
C LEU A 34 -2.25 2.54 -4.97
N VAL A 35 -2.73 3.51 -4.19
CA VAL A 35 -2.20 4.87 -4.19
C VAL A 35 -1.98 5.33 -2.75
N ALA A 36 -0.76 5.78 -2.45
CA ALA A 36 -0.44 6.47 -1.21
C ALA A 36 -0.46 8.00 -1.41
N THR A 37 -0.99 8.73 -0.43
CA THR A 37 -1.17 10.18 -0.50
C THR A 37 -0.57 10.90 0.70
N GLU A 38 -0.20 12.18 0.50
CA GLU A 38 0.43 13.02 1.53
C GLU A 38 -0.47 13.26 2.76
N ASP A 39 -1.79 13.11 2.66
CA ASP A 39 -2.71 13.16 3.80
C ASP A 39 -2.73 11.88 4.65
N ARG A 40 -1.71 11.02 4.47
CA ARG A 40 -1.47 9.79 5.22
C ARG A 40 -2.55 8.74 4.98
N LYS A 41 -2.95 8.60 3.73
CA LYS A 41 -3.90 7.57 3.31
C LYS A 41 -3.31 6.64 2.28
N ILE A 42 -3.80 5.41 2.31
CA ILE A 42 -3.67 4.44 1.23
C ILE A 42 -5.06 4.20 0.66
N HIS A 43 -5.15 4.32 -0.66
CA HIS A 43 -6.34 4.13 -1.45
C HIS A 43 -6.20 2.82 -2.24
N VAL A 44 -7.33 2.16 -2.49
CA VAL A 44 -7.43 1.07 -3.46
C VAL A 44 -8.56 1.44 -4.38
N LEU A 45 -8.20 1.91 -5.57
CA LEU A 45 -9.10 2.53 -6.53
C LEU A 45 -9.46 1.53 -7.62
N ASP A 46 -10.73 1.48 -8.00
CA ASP A 46 -11.15 0.72 -9.17
C ASP A 46 -10.77 1.43 -10.49
N ALA A 47 -11.15 0.84 -11.63
CA ALA A 47 -10.89 1.40 -12.95
C ALA A 47 -11.60 2.75 -13.21
N ARG A 48 -12.51 3.18 -12.33
CA ARG A 48 -13.19 4.48 -12.36
C ARG A 48 -12.56 5.48 -11.40
N GLY A 49 -11.47 5.12 -10.71
CA GLY A 49 -10.82 5.98 -9.74
C GLY A 49 -11.56 6.10 -8.41
N GLU A 50 -12.55 5.25 -8.15
CA GLU A 50 -13.31 5.24 -6.90
C GLU A 50 -12.72 4.23 -5.92
N ASN A 51 -12.68 4.55 -4.62
CA ASN A 51 -12.21 3.59 -3.62
C ASN A 51 -13.15 2.37 -3.57
N VAL A 52 -12.56 1.18 -3.61
CA VAL A 52 -13.30 -0.06 -3.35
C VAL A 52 -13.73 -0.14 -1.88
N ARG A 53 -14.76 -0.95 -1.61
CA ARG A 53 -15.34 -1.06 -0.27
C ARG A 53 -14.28 -1.38 0.79
N GLY A 54 -14.24 -0.55 1.84
CA GLY A 54 -13.31 -0.70 2.96
C GLY A 54 -12.12 0.25 2.90
N TRP A 55 -11.89 0.91 1.77
CA TRP A 55 -10.79 1.87 1.56
C TRP A 55 -11.33 3.31 1.50
N PRO A 56 -10.53 4.34 1.80
CA PRO A 56 -9.08 4.33 2.08
C PRO A 56 -8.74 3.99 3.54
N LYS A 57 -7.44 3.84 3.83
CA LYS A 57 -6.89 3.59 5.18
C LYS A 57 -5.88 4.61 5.62
N ASN A 58 -5.97 5.00 6.89
CA ASN A 58 -5.03 5.92 7.50
C ASN A 58 -3.75 5.20 7.93
N THR A 59 -2.62 5.88 7.75
CA THR A 59 -1.32 5.53 8.32
C THR A 59 -0.92 6.55 9.39
N ASN A 60 0.11 6.23 10.18
CA ASN A 60 0.69 7.15 11.16
C ASN A 60 1.41 8.33 10.49
N ALA A 61 2.01 8.12 9.32
CA ALA A 61 2.76 9.09 8.53
C ALA A 61 2.51 8.91 7.04
N ALA A 62 2.95 9.86 6.21
CA ALA A 62 2.85 9.71 4.76
C ALA A 62 3.70 8.50 4.32
N VAL A 63 3.13 7.65 3.47
CA VAL A 63 3.86 6.52 2.88
C VAL A 63 4.72 7.06 1.74
N ARG A 64 6.01 6.79 1.77
CA ARG A 64 7.00 7.33 0.82
C ARG A 64 7.65 6.27 -0.07
N THR A 65 7.33 5.01 0.17
CA THR A 65 7.77 3.86 -0.63
C THR A 65 6.55 3.15 -1.19
N GLN A 66 6.73 2.36 -2.25
CA GLN A 66 5.60 1.74 -2.95
C GLN A 66 4.88 0.78 -1.98
N PRO A 67 3.57 0.94 -1.72
CA PRO A 67 2.79 -0.08 -1.04
C PRO A 67 2.69 -1.32 -1.94
N VAL A 68 2.70 -2.51 -1.34
CA VAL A 68 2.67 -3.79 -2.06
C VAL A 68 1.44 -4.62 -1.69
N PHE A 69 1.02 -5.52 -2.57
CA PHE A 69 -0.05 -6.47 -2.32
C PHE A 69 0.48 -7.89 -2.47
N GLU A 70 0.69 -8.56 -1.35
CA GLU A 70 1.45 -9.81 -1.28
C GLU A 70 0.85 -10.80 -0.28
N ILE A 71 1.14 -12.08 -0.48
CA ILE A 71 0.71 -13.17 0.39
C ILE A 71 1.74 -13.40 1.51
N LEU A 72 1.25 -13.44 2.76
CA LEU A 72 2.04 -13.85 3.92
C LEU A 72 1.19 -14.80 4.75
N GLU A 73 1.75 -15.96 5.12
CA GLU A 73 1.05 -17.00 5.90
C GLU A 73 -0.32 -17.35 5.28
N GLY A 74 -0.34 -17.55 3.96
CA GLY A 74 -1.56 -17.91 3.21
C GLY A 74 -2.59 -16.79 3.04
N THR A 75 -2.33 -15.57 3.54
CA THR A 75 -3.29 -14.46 3.51
C THR A 75 -2.77 -13.28 2.71
N TRP A 76 -3.44 -12.99 1.58
CA TRP A 76 -3.22 -11.79 0.78
C TRP A 76 -3.55 -10.52 1.54
N SER A 77 -2.60 -9.60 1.63
CA SER A 77 -2.75 -8.32 2.34
C SER A 77 -2.05 -7.20 1.59
N VAL A 78 -2.50 -5.98 1.82
CA VAL A 78 -1.80 -4.75 1.42
C VAL A 78 -0.81 -4.39 2.52
N TRP A 79 0.44 -4.13 2.16
CA TRP A 79 1.54 -3.83 3.04
C TRP A 79 2.14 -2.47 2.71
N ALA A 80 2.44 -1.68 3.73
CA ALA A 80 3.05 -0.37 3.53
C ALA A 80 3.90 0.05 4.73
N TYR A 81 5.04 0.67 4.44
CA TYR A 81 5.82 1.35 5.46
C TYR A 81 5.46 2.84 5.53
N ALA A 82 5.24 3.32 6.75
CA ALA A 82 4.99 4.71 7.06
C ALA A 82 5.88 5.14 8.23
N GLU A 83 6.95 5.89 7.93
CA GLU A 83 8.06 6.13 8.85
C GLU A 83 8.58 4.81 9.44
N ASN A 84 8.49 4.64 10.76
CA ASN A 84 8.94 3.44 11.47
C ASN A 84 7.85 2.38 11.64
N ALA A 85 6.67 2.55 11.03
CA ALA A 85 5.58 1.61 11.17
C ALA A 85 5.41 0.77 9.90
N LEU A 86 5.27 -0.55 10.08
CA LEU A 86 4.75 -1.46 9.08
C LEU A 86 3.25 -1.61 9.29
N HIS A 87 2.45 -1.19 8.32
CA HIS A 87 1.01 -1.40 8.29
C HIS A 87 0.65 -2.57 7.38
N SER A 88 -0.45 -3.24 7.72
CA SER A 88 -1.02 -4.31 6.91
C SER A 88 -2.54 -4.35 7.02
N TRP A 89 -3.21 -4.48 5.88
CA TRP A 89 -4.66 -4.63 5.80
C TRP A 89 -5.05 -5.80 4.91
N LEU A 90 -6.10 -6.52 5.30
CA LEU A 90 -6.77 -7.50 4.46
C LEU A 90 -7.42 -6.79 3.26
N ARG A 91 -7.69 -7.56 2.19
CA ARG A 91 -8.33 -7.06 0.95
C ARG A 91 -9.61 -6.23 1.18
N ASN A 92 -10.39 -6.60 2.19
CA ASN A 92 -11.64 -5.93 2.56
C ASN A 92 -11.45 -4.64 3.38
N GLY A 93 -10.20 -4.23 3.63
CA GLY A 93 -9.84 -3.09 4.45
C GLY A 93 -9.86 -3.36 5.96
N ASN A 94 -10.01 -4.59 6.45
CA ASN A 94 -9.79 -4.82 7.88
C ASN A 94 -8.28 -4.80 8.18
N SER A 95 -7.86 -4.25 9.31
CA SER A 95 -6.46 -4.39 9.74
C SER A 95 -6.10 -5.87 9.84
N ARG A 96 -4.93 -6.25 9.34
CA ARG A 96 -4.40 -7.60 9.54
C ARG A 96 -4.06 -7.76 11.03
N PRO A 97 -4.45 -8.87 11.69
CA PRO A 97 -4.10 -9.10 13.09
C PRO A 97 -2.60 -8.93 13.34
N GLY A 98 -2.25 -8.24 14.42
CA GLY A 98 -0.86 -7.95 14.78
C GLY A 98 -0.26 -6.70 14.13
N TYR A 99 -1.01 -5.97 13.29
CA TYR A 99 -0.55 -4.75 12.63
C TYR A 99 -1.38 -3.52 13.03
N PRO A 100 -0.76 -2.32 13.08
CA PRO A 100 0.63 -2.03 12.68
C PRO A 100 1.68 -2.49 13.69
N GLN A 101 2.90 -2.72 13.19
CA GLN A 101 4.09 -2.96 14.01
C GLN A 101 5.05 -1.77 13.90
N PHE A 102 5.70 -1.40 15.01
CA PHE A 102 6.59 -0.26 15.08
C PHE A 102 8.03 -0.70 15.32
N MET A 103 8.95 -0.17 14.52
CA MET A 103 10.39 -0.42 14.60
C MET A 103 11.13 0.79 15.16
N ASN A 104 12.43 0.63 15.42
CA ASN A 104 13.28 1.67 15.99
C ASN A 104 13.77 2.70 14.97
N ALA A 105 13.56 2.44 13.68
CA ALA A 105 13.96 3.33 12.59
C ALA A 105 12.91 3.36 11.48
N ARG A 106 12.93 4.44 10.71
CA ARG A 106 12.09 4.59 9.52
C ARG A 106 12.58 3.69 8.40
N PHE A 107 11.65 3.13 7.65
CA PHE A 107 11.94 2.36 6.45
C PHE A 107 12.24 3.27 5.25
N THR A 108 13.13 2.80 4.39
CA THR A 108 13.62 3.52 3.21
C THR A 108 13.37 2.78 1.89
N SER A 109 12.93 1.52 1.95
CA SER A 109 12.52 0.72 0.79
C SER A 109 11.02 0.39 0.82
N SER A 110 10.49 -0.10 -0.30
CA SER A 110 9.19 -0.77 -0.31
C SER A 110 9.29 -2.09 0.49
N PRO A 111 8.18 -2.58 1.07
CA PRO A 111 8.15 -3.92 1.66
C PRO A 111 8.42 -5.00 0.62
N LEU A 112 9.21 -6.00 1.00
CA LEU A 112 9.50 -7.19 0.20
C LEU A 112 9.11 -8.43 1.01
N ILE A 113 8.43 -9.40 0.39
CA ILE A 113 8.24 -10.70 1.04
C ILE A 113 9.28 -11.68 0.52
N TYR A 114 10.02 -12.30 1.44
CA TYR A 114 10.97 -13.36 1.15
C TYR A 114 10.94 -14.40 2.28
N ASP A 115 10.80 -15.69 1.92
CA ASP A 115 10.76 -16.82 2.86
C ASP A 115 9.75 -16.62 4.02
N ASP A 116 8.52 -16.24 3.66
CA ASP A 116 7.44 -15.94 4.62
C ASP A 116 7.79 -14.87 5.67
N GLN A 117 8.69 -13.93 5.33
CA GLN A 117 9.01 -12.76 6.14
C GLN A 117 8.92 -11.48 5.34
N ILE A 118 8.60 -10.37 6.02
CA ILE A 118 8.44 -9.07 5.39
C ILE A 118 9.65 -8.18 5.67
N MET A 119 10.46 -8.00 4.64
CA MET A 119 11.74 -7.31 4.72
C MET A 119 11.66 -5.86 4.27
N GLY A 120 12.49 -5.03 4.89
CA GLY A 120 12.69 -3.63 4.48
C GLY A 120 14.03 -3.08 4.97
N SER A 121 14.66 -2.21 4.18
CA SER A 121 15.80 -1.42 4.65
C SER A 121 15.33 -0.23 5.46
N ALA A 122 16.10 0.14 6.48
CA ALA A 122 15.81 1.28 7.33
C ALA A 122 16.95 2.31 7.36
N ALA A 123 16.64 3.51 7.82
CA ALA A 123 17.55 4.65 7.81
C ALA A 123 18.72 4.53 8.81
N ASP A 124 18.66 3.58 9.74
CA ASP A 124 19.74 3.22 10.66
C ASP A 124 20.77 2.27 10.03
N GLY A 125 20.58 1.88 8.76
CA GLY A 125 21.49 1.00 8.03
C GLY A 125 21.21 -0.49 8.21
N TYR A 126 20.14 -0.87 8.91
CA TYR A 126 19.75 -2.27 9.09
C TYR A 126 18.67 -2.72 8.10
N LEU A 127 18.64 -4.02 7.85
CA LEU A 127 17.50 -4.73 7.26
C LEU A 127 16.65 -5.28 8.40
N TYR A 128 15.36 -5.05 8.33
CA TYR A 128 14.37 -5.62 9.23
C TYR A 128 13.61 -6.73 8.48
N SER A 129 13.15 -7.76 9.18
CA SER A 129 12.31 -8.85 8.66
C SER A 129 11.10 -9.14 9.57
#